data_AF-A0A926B2U1-F1
#
_entry.id   AF-A0A926B2U1-F1
#
_cell.length_a   1.000
_cell.length_b   1.000
_cell.length_c   1.000
_cell.angle_alpha   90.00
_cell.angle_beta   90.00
_cell.angle_gamma   90.00
#
_symmetry.space_group_name_H-M   'P 1'
#
loop_
_entity.id
_entity.type
_entity.pdbx_description
1 polymer ?
#
loop_
_entity_poly.entity_id
_entity_poly.type
_entity_poly.pdbx_seq_one_letter_code
_entity_poly.pdbx_strand_id
1 'polypeptide(L)'
;MNHAILLKTWSIIIGVMEVLTGLIFILAPGSVLRLLKVEFPSQEALVFLSWIGVFIMAVGLSYGLALRHRARGETVWAFTSLVSIMIVVFLTWHILDETMRREWAVLVMIHATVALVQVSILRAKWWKDVHR
;
A
#
# COMPACT_ATOMS: atom_id res chain seq x y z
N MET A 1 15.31 -3.82 20.15
CA MET A 1 15.28 -2.93 18.98
C MET A 1 14.40 -1.73 19.33
N ASN A 2 14.82 -0.50 19.05
CA ASN A 2 14.04 0.68 19.44
C ASN A 2 12.75 0.74 18.61
N HIS A 3 11.59 0.52 19.24
CA HIS A 3 10.27 0.52 18.59
C HIS A 3 10.05 1.81 17.78
N ALA A 4 10.51 2.96 18.26
CA ALA A 4 10.37 4.24 17.57
C ALA A 4 11.12 4.27 16.23
N ILE A 5 12.34 3.69 16.19
CA ILE A 5 13.14 3.63 14.96
C ILE A 5 12.45 2.72 13.95
N LEU A 6 11.97 1.55 14.37
CA LEU A 6 11.26 0.64 13.46
C LEU A 6 10.01 1.30 12.89
N LEU A 7 9.16 1.89 13.73
CA LEU A 7 7.91 2.55 13.29
C LEU A 7 8.18 3.67 12.29
N LYS A 8 9.21 4.48 12.55
CA LYS A 8 9.62 5.56 11.65
C LYS A 8 10.15 5.01 10.33
N THR A 9 11.11 4.09 10.39
CA THR A 9 11.73 3.50 9.20
C THR A 9 10.70 2.78 8.34
N TRP A 10 9.81 1.99 8.96
CA TRP A 10 8.72 1.31 8.26
C TRP A 10 7.78 2.30 7.56
N SER A 11 7.33 3.35 8.26
CA SER A 11 6.46 4.38 7.69
C SER A 11 7.12 5.10 6.51
N ILE A 12 8.43 5.38 6.58
CA ILE A 12 9.17 6.00 5.48
C ILE A 12 9.26 5.05 4.29
N ILE A 13 9.67 3.80 4.50
CA ILE A 13 9.85 2.83 3.42
C ILE A 13 8.53 2.60 2.67
N ILE A 14 7.46 2.29 3.41
CA ILE A 14 6.15 2.02 2.81
C ILE A 14 5.56 3.29 2.19
N GLY A 15 5.63 4.43 2.88
CA GLY A 15 5.14 5.70 2.35
C GLY A 15 5.84 6.11 1.06
N VAL A 16 7.17 5.99 0.98
CA VAL A 16 7.93 6.29 -0.24
C VAL A 16 7.58 5.31 -1.36
N MET A 17 7.49 4.01 -1.06
CA MET A 17 7.08 3.00 -2.04
C MET A 17 5.72 3.33 -2.66
N GLU A 18 4.73 3.68 -1.84
CA GLU A 18 3.40 4.06 -2.30
C GLU A 18 3.41 5.37 -3.09
N VAL A 19 4.13 6.41 -2.64
CA VAL A 19 4.26 7.67 -3.38
C VAL A 19 4.85 7.42 -4.77
N LEU A 20 5.94 6.66 -4.87
CA LEU A 20 6.57 6.35 -6.14
C LEU A 20 5.66 5.51 -7.03
N THR A 21 4.99 4.52 -6.47
CA THR A 21 4.04 3.67 -7.20
C THR A 21 2.88 4.51 -7.75
N GLY A 22 2.27 5.35 -6.92
CA GLY A 22 1.21 6.27 -7.31
C GLY A 22 1.66 7.25 -8.39
N LEU A 23 2.86 7.81 -8.26
CA LEU A 23 3.43 8.72 -9.27
C LEU A 23 3.64 8.03 -10.62
N ILE A 24 4.12 6.77 -10.63
CA ILE A 24 4.25 5.98 -11.85
C ILE A 24 2.87 5.73 -12.48
N PHE A 25 1.85 5.39 -11.70
CA PHE A 25 0.50 5.21 -12.24
C PHE A 25 -0.12 6.49 -12.79
N ILE A 26 0.17 7.65 -12.20
CA ILE A 26 -0.29 8.95 -12.70
C ILE A 26 0.39 9.28 -14.03
N LEU A 27 1.71 9.17 -14.11
CA LEU A 27 2.49 9.67 -15.25
C LEU A 27 2.64 8.64 -16.37
N ALA A 28 2.69 7.36 -16.03
CA ALA A 28 3.02 6.27 -16.96
C ALA A 28 2.28 4.96 -16.58
N PRO A 29 0.94 4.95 -16.52
CA PRO A 29 0.16 3.77 -16.12
C PRO A 29 0.48 2.52 -16.97
N GLY A 30 0.72 2.71 -18.27
CA GLY A 30 1.09 1.62 -19.18
C GLY A 30 2.48 1.01 -18.94
N SER A 31 3.36 1.68 -18.19
CA SER A 31 4.66 1.10 -17.83
C SER A 31 4.52 0.03 -16.75
N VAL A 32 3.60 0.21 -15.79
CA VAL A 32 3.31 -0.82 -14.77
C VAL A 32 2.69 -2.05 -15.41
N LEU A 33 1.74 -1.84 -16.32
CA LEU A 33 1.09 -2.94 -17.05
C LEU A 33 2.08 -3.73 -17.90
N ARG A 34 3.03 -3.04 -18.57
CA ARG A 34 4.13 -3.69 -19.29
C ARG A 34 5.04 -4.51 -18.38
N LEU A 35 5.37 -4.00 -17.19
CA LEU A 35 6.16 -4.73 -16.21
C LEU A 35 5.46 -6.01 -15.74
N LEU A 36 4.15 -5.93 -15.51
CA LEU A 36 3.30 -7.07 -15.17
C LEU A 36 2.95 -7.95 -16.38
N LYS A 37 3.45 -7.60 -17.57
CA LYS A 37 3.17 -8.24 -18.86
C LYS A 37 1.67 -8.33 -19.19
N VAL A 38 0.83 -7.46 -18.61
CA VAL A 38 -0.61 -7.41 -18.83
C VAL A 38 -0.89 -6.72 -20.17
N GLU A 39 -1.93 -7.18 -20.87
CA GLU A 39 -2.35 -6.55 -22.12
C GLU A 39 -2.72 -5.08 -21.92
N PHE A 40 -2.46 -4.27 -22.94
CA PHE A 40 -2.73 -2.84 -22.87
C PHE A 40 -4.24 -2.61 -22.91
N PRO A 41 -4.84 -2.04 -21.86
CA PRO A 41 -6.28 -1.85 -21.80
C PRO A 41 -6.70 -0.64 -22.63
N SER A 42 -8.00 -0.38 -22.70
CA SER A 42 -8.55 0.81 -23.37
C SER A 42 -7.98 2.11 -22.78
N GLN A 43 -8.02 3.19 -23.56
CA GLN A 43 -7.57 4.53 -23.10
C GLN A 43 -8.34 4.99 -21.83
N GLU A 44 -9.63 4.68 -21.75
CA GLU A 44 -10.46 4.99 -20.57
C GLU A 44 -9.97 4.26 -19.30
N ALA A 45 -9.54 3.00 -19.45
CA ALA A 45 -8.98 2.24 -18.34
C ALA A 45 -7.63 2.81 -17.86
N LEU A 46 -6.83 3.40 -18.75
CA LEU A 46 -5.60 4.10 -18.37
C LEU A 46 -5.89 5.35 -17.53
N VAL A 47 -6.95 6.12 -17.87
CA VAL A 47 -7.39 7.27 -17.06
C VAL A 47 -7.82 6.82 -15.66
N PHE A 48 -8.60 5.73 -15.58
CA PHE A 48 -8.99 5.15 -14.29
C PHE A 48 -7.77 4.70 -13.48
N LEU A 49 -6.77 4.12 -14.13
CA LEU A 49 -5.54 3.67 -13.50
C LEU A 49 -4.68 4.85 -12.98
N SER A 50 -4.63 5.96 -13.71
CA SER A 50 -4.02 7.19 -13.22
C SER A 50 -4.76 7.80 -12.03
N TRP A 51 -6.10 7.73 -12.01
CA TRP A 51 -6.89 8.13 -10.85
C TRP A 51 -6.60 7.26 -9.62
N ILE A 52 -6.48 5.94 -9.79
CA ILE A 52 -5.98 5.04 -8.73
C ILE A 52 -4.59 5.47 -8.27
N GLY A 53 -3.71 5.88 -9.19
CA GLY A 53 -2.39 6.41 -8.86
C GLY A 53 -2.43 7.62 -7.92
N VAL A 54 -3.37 8.54 -8.10
CA VAL A 54 -3.60 9.67 -7.18
C VAL A 54 -3.97 9.18 -5.78
N PHE A 55 -4.88 8.20 -5.69
CA PHE A 55 -5.26 7.59 -4.43
C PHE A 55 -4.05 6.95 -3.73
N ILE A 56 -3.29 6.11 -4.43
CA ILE A 56 -2.10 5.43 -3.87
C ILE A 56 -1.08 6.47 -3.39
N MET A 57 -0.80 7.51 -4.18
CA MET A 57 0.13 8.57 -3.80
C MET A 57 -0.35 9.32 -2.54
N ALA A 58 -1.65 9.60 -2.42
CA ALA A 58 -2.21 10.25 -1.24
C ALA A 58 -2.07 9.38 0.02
N VAL A 59 -2.26 8.05 -0.10
CA VAL A 59 -1.99 7.10 1.00
C VAL A 59 -0.52 7.13 1.40
N GLY A 60 0.41 7.09 0.44
CA GLY A 60 1.85 7.18 0.71
C GLY A 60 2.25 8.47 1.43
N LEU A 61 1.72 9.61 1.00
CA LEU A 61 1.94 10.91 1.65
C LEU A 61 1.36 10.97 3.07
N SER A 62 0.28 10.22 3.34
CA SER A 62 -0.35 10.18 4.66
C SER A 62 0.59 9.65 5.75
N TYR A 63 1.50 8.74 5.41
CA TYR A 63 2.55 8.28 6.33
C TYR A 63 3.49 9.43 6.72
N GLY A 64 3.90 10.25 5.76
CA GLY A 64 4.74 11.43 6.02
C GLY A 64 4.05 12.47 6.91
N LEU A 65 2.75 12.69 6.69
CA LEU A 65 1.93 13.57 7.54
C LEU A 65 1.76 13.01 8.96
N ALA A 66 1.64 11.70 9.09
CA ALA A 66 1.51 11.03 10.38
C ALA A 66 2.80 11.05 11.19
N LEU A 67 3.98 11.03 10.54
CA LEU A 67 5.26 11.16 11.23
C LEU A 67 5.44 12.52 11.93
N ARG A 68 4.72 13.57 11.49
CA ARG A 68 4.71 14.88 12.17
C ARG A 68 3.82 14.92 13.42
N HIS A 69 2.78 14.08 13.48
CA HIS A 69 1.81 14.08 14.58
C HIS A 69 1.49 12.66 15.06
N ARG A 70 2.05 12.30 16.23
CA ARG A 70 2.11 10.95 16.81
C ARG A 70 0.78 10.18 16.85
N ALA A 71 -0.31 10.81 17.29
CA ALA A 71 -1.63 10.17 17.36
C ALA A 71 -2.22 9.82 15.98
N ARG A 72 -1.70 10.42 14.89
CA ARG A 72 -2.13 10.12 13.52
C ARG A 72 -1.44 8.87 12.96
N GLY A 73 -0.31 8.44 13.53
CA GLY A 73 0.44 7.25 13.10
C GLY A 73 -0.35 5.95 13.24
N GLU A 74 -0.97 5.76 14.40
CA GLU A 74 -1.81 4.59 14.68
C GLU A 74 -3.01 4.53 13.73
N THR A 75 -3.72 5.65 13.53
CA THR A 75 -4.85 5.75 12.61
C THR A 75 -4.45 5.48 11.16
N VAL A 76 -3.34 6.06 10.69
CA VAL A 76 -2.85 5.83 9.32
C VAL A 76 -2.52 4.36 9.12
N TRP A 77 -1.81 3.72 10.06
CA TRP A 77 -1.49 2.30 9.97
C TRP A 77 -2.72 1.39 10.04
N ALA A 78 -3.72 1.76 10.85
CA ALA A 78 -4.98 1.02 10.92
C ALA A 78 -5.74 1.09 9.59
N PHE A 79 -5.80 2.29 8.99
CA PHE A 79 -6.46 2.48 7.71
C PHE A 79 -5.73 1.78 6.55
N THR A 80 -4.41 1.90 6.48
CA THR A 80 -3.60 1.31 5.40
C THR A 80 -3.56 -0.21 5.48
N SER A 81 -3.54 -0.77 6.69
CA SER A 81 -3.65 -2.23 6.87
C SER A 81 -5.04 -2.74 6.49
N LEU A 82 -6.12 -2.01 6.82
CA LEU A 82 -7.48 -2.35 6.37
C LEU A 82 -7.57 -2.37 4.85
N VAL A 83 -7.11 -1.30 4.18
CA VAL A 83 -7.09 -1.22 2.71
C VAL A 83 -6.26 -2.37 2.11
N SER A 84 -5.10 -2.66 2.69
CA SER A 84 -4.24 -3.76 2.22
C SER A 84 -4.91 -5.13 2.36
N ILE A 85 -5.63 -5.38 3.46
CA ILE A 85 -6.41 -6.61 3.63
C ILE A 85 -7.52 -6.70 2.58
N MET A 86 -8.25 -5.61 2.33
CA MET A 86 -9.29 -5.57 1.29
C MET A 86 -8.72 -5.86 -0.09
N ILE A 87 -7.55 -5.30 -0.43
CA ILE A 87 -6.85 -5.57 -1.69
C ILE A 87 -6.45 -7.05 -1.78
N VAL A 88 -5.89 -7.63 -0.70
CA VAL A 88 -5.54 -9.05 -0.64
C VAL A 88 -6.75 -9.94 -0.91
N VAL A 89 -7.87 -9.67 -0.23
CA VAL A 89 -9.11 -10.44 -0.42
C VAL A 89 -9.63 -10.31 -1.86
N PHE A 90 -9.70 -9.09 -2.37
CA PHE A 90 -10.18 -8.81 -3.72
C PHE A 90 -9.35 -9.52 -4.80
N LEU A 91 -8.02 -9.35 -4.75
CA LEU A 91 -7.11 -9.94 -5.72
C LEU A 91 -7.07 -11.46 -5.61
N THR A 92 -7.06 -12.01 -4.38
CA THR A 92 -7.08 -13.47 -4.19
C THR A 92 -8.33 -14.07 -4.78
N TRP A 93 -9.50 -13.45 -4.56
CA TRP A 93 -10.76 -13.90 -5.14
C TRP A 93 -10.71 -13.95 -6.68
N HIS A 94 -10.27 -12.86 -7.32
CA HIS A 94 -10.24 -12.79 -8.80
C HIS A 94 -9.15 -13.67 -9.42
N ILE A 95 -8.05 -13.94 -8.71
CA ILE A 95 -7.04 -14.89 -9.15
C ILE A 95 -7.58 -16.33 -9.08
N LEU A 96 -8.34 -16.67 -8.03
CA LEU A 96 -8.94 -18.00 -7.88
C LEU A 96 -10.08 -18.25 -8.87
N ASP A 97 -10.82 -17.20 -9.23
CA ASP A 97 -11.88 -17.24 -10.26
C ASP A 97 -11.33 -17.18 -11.70
N GLU A 98 -10.01 -17.23 -11.87
CA GLU A 98 -9.29 -17.14 -13.15
C GLU A 98 -9.58 -15.88 -14.00
N THR A 99 -10.29 -14.90 -13.43
CA THR A 99 -10.58 -13.59 -14.05
C THR A 99 -9.38 -12.65 -14.00
N MET A 100 -8.43 -12.91 -13.10
CA MET A 100 -7.15 -12.22 -13.04
C MET A 100 -5.96 -13.15 -13.22
N ARG A 101 -4.97 -12.62 -13.92
CA ARG A 101 -3.69 -13.25 -14.19
C ARG A 101 -2.87 -13.51 -12.91
N ARG A 102 -2.18 -14.66 -12.85
CA ARG A 102 -1.40 -15.08 -11.67
C ARG A 102 -0.24 -14.13 -11.36
N GLU A 103 0.24 -13.34 -12.33
CA GLU A 103 1.26 -12.31 -12.12
C GLU A 103 0.85 -11.27 -11.07
N TRP A 104 -0.46 -11.05 -10.87
CA TRP A 104 -0.99 -10.17 -9.83
C TRP A 104 -0.80 -10.71 -8.40
N ALA A 105 -0.42 -11.99 -8.24
CA ALA A 105 -0.13 -12.58 -6.93
C ALA A 105 1.05 -11.88 -6.23
N VAL A 106 1.97 -11.25 -6.98
CA VAL A 106 3.05 -10.45 -6.36
C VAL A 106 2.49 -9.30 -5.51
N LEU A 107 1.42 -8.66 -5.97
CA LEU A 107 0.75 -7.58 -5.24
C LEU A 107 0.02 -8.11 -4.02
N VAL A 108 -0.61 -9.29 -4.12
CA VAL A 108 -1.18 -9.99 -2.95
C VAL A 108 -0.12 -10.19 -1.87
N MET A 109 1.05 -10.71 -2.24
CA MET A 109 2.15 -10.96 -1.29
C MET A 109 2.66 -9.69 -0.63
N ILE A 110 2.83 -8.61 -1.41
CA ILE A 110 3.27 -7.30 -0.89
C ILE A 110 2.23 -6.77 0.11
N HIS A 111 0.96 -6.69 -0.27
CA HIS A 111 -0.09 -6.16 0.60
C HIS A 111 -0.34 -7.03 1.83
N ALA A 112 -0.27 -8.36 1.70
CA ALA A 112 -0.36 -9.28 2.83
C ALA A 112 0.77 -9.04 3.82
N THR A 113 2.02 -8.87 3.34
CA THR A 113 3.17 -8.58 4.20
C THR A 113 3.00 -7.25 4.93
N VAL A 114 2.59 -6.20 4.21
CA VAL A 114 2.36 -4.87 4.81
C VAL A 114 1.27 -4.94 5.89
N ALA A 115 0.14 -5.56 5.57
CA ALA A 115 -0.97 -5.72 6.51
C ALA A 115 -0.56 -6.53 7.74
N LEU A 116 0.13 -7.66 7.57
CA LEU A 116 0.57 -8.52 8.67
C LEU A 116 1.49 -7.75 9.63
N VAL A 117 2.48 -7.02 9.11
CA VAL A 117 3.40 -6.25 9.93
C VAL A 117 2.64 -5.15 10.69
N GLN A 118 1.80 -4.37 10.00
CA GLN A 118 1.09 -3.26 10.63
C GLN A 118 0.08 -3.74 11.67
N VAL A 119 -0.73 -4.76 11.36
CA VAL A 119 -1.71 -5.33 12.31
C VAL A 119 -0.99 -5.91 13.53
N SER A 120 0.12 -6.63 13.34
CA SER A 120 0.88 -7.21 14.45
C SER A 120 1.41 -6.14 15.39
N ILE A 121 1.97 -5.05 14.83
CA ILE A 121 2.50 -3.93 15.61
C ILE A 121 1.38 -3.15 16.32
N LEU A 122 0.23 -2.93 15.66
CA LEU A 122 -0.93 -2.29 16.26
C LEU A 122 -1.48 -3.13 17.43
N ARG A 123 -1.58 -4.46 17.26
CA ARG A 123 -1.99 -5.39 18.33
C ARG A 123 -1.02 -5.40 19.50
N ALA A 124 0.28 -5.32 19.21
CA ALA A 124 1.32 -5.24 20.22
C ALA A 124 1.37 -3.86 20.91
N LYS A 125 0.58 -2.88 20.47
CA LYS A 125 0.47 -1.53 21.05
C LYS A 125 1.81 -0.77 21.13
N TRP A 126 2.76 -1.06 20.25
CA TRP A 126 4.10 -0.44 20.27
C TRP A 126 4.08 1.08 20.13
N TRP A 127 3.03 1.63 19.50
CA TRP A 127 2.80 3.07 19.47
C TRP A 127 2.65 3.67 20.87
N LYS A 128 2.12 2.93 21.85
CA LYS A 128 1.98 3.35 23.25
C LYS A 128 3.29 3.24 24.03
N ASP A 129 4.14 2.26 23.73
CA ASP A 129 5.42 2.04 24.42
C ASP A 129 6.45 3.12 24.11
N VAL A 130 6.42 3.68 22.90
CA VAL A 130 7.27 4.82 22.49
C VAL A 130 6.92 6.13 23.23
N HIS A 131 5.84 6.12 24.03
CA HIS A 131 5.33 7.29 24.76
C HIS A 131 5.58 7.25 26.27
N ARG A 132 6.21 6.19 26.81
CA ARG A 132 6.75 6.17 28.18
C ARG A 132 8.22 6.58 28.17
#